data_AF-A0A7W3TJ78-F1
#
_entry.id   AF-A0A7W3TJ78-F1
#
_cell.length_a   1.000
_cell.length_b   1.000
_cell.length_c   1.000
_cell.angle_alpha   90.00
_cell.angle_beta   90.00
_cell.angle_gamma   90.00
#
_symmetry.space_group_name_H-M   'P 1'
#
loop_
_entity.id
_entity.type
_entity.pdbx_description
1 polymer ?
#
loop_
_entity_poly.entity_id
_entity_poly.type
_entity_poly.pdbx_seq_one_letter_code
_entity_poly.pdbx_strand_id
1 'polypeptide(L)'
;MLLRLRTYDNRHHAGRPIHQWLLEQGRELGFSGGLAFRAMAGFGRDGRMHEQRFFELAGEEPVVVELIGDAAQVERILRRIDDAGLALPWWQVPVEHGVGLPA
;
A
#
# COMPACT_ATOMS: atom_id res chain seq x y z
N MET A 1 1.91 10.60 10.45
CA MET A 1 0.75 10.23 9.59
C MET A 1 0.91 8.80 9.15
N LEU A 2 -0.19 8.07 9.08
CA LEU A 2 -0.26 6.74 8.48
C LEU A 2 -0.94 6.88 7.12
N LEU A 3 -0.20 6.66 6.05
CA LEU A 3 -0.72 6.58 4.68
C LEU A 3 -1.00 5.12 4.35
N ARG A 4 -2.21 4.84 3.87
CA ARG A 4 -2.61 3.50 3.43
C ARG A 4 -2.97 3.53 1.95
N LEU A 5 -2.38 2.61 1.19
CA LEU A 5 -2.55 2.43 -0.24
C LEU A 5 -3.09 1.02 -0.49
N ARG A 6 -4.05 0.87 -1.41
CA ARG A 6 -4.58 -0.44 -1.79
C ARG A 6 -4.19 -0.79 -3.23
N THR A 7 -3.75 -2.03 -3.43
CA THR A 7 -3.50 -2.63 -4.74
C THR A 7 -3.95 -4.10 -4.71
N TYR A 8 -3.55 -4.88 -5.72
CA TYR A 8 -3.72 -6.32 -5.81
C TYR A 8 -2.38 -6.98 -6.10
N ASP A 9 -2.21 -8.24 -5.68
CA ASP A 9 -0.94 -8.96 -5.78
C ASP A 9 -0.47 -9.19 -7.23
N ASN A 10 -1.40 -9.33 -8.18
CA ASN A 10 -1.09 -9.45 -9.61
C ASN A 10 -0.71 -8.13 -10.31
N ARG A 11 -0.84 -6.97 -9.66
CA ARG A 11 -0.51 -5.69 -10.31
C ARG A 11 0.98 -5.40 -10.23
N HIS A 12 1.55 -5.02 -11.36
CA HIS A 12 2.97 -4.73 -11.51
C HIS A 12 3.21 -3.33 -12.07
N HIS A 13 4.35 -2.73 -11.70
CA HIS A 13 4.92 -1.54 -12.31
C HIS A 13 6.38 -1.83 -12.67
N ALA A 14 6.75 -1.61 -13.93
CA ALA A 14 8.09 -1.89 -14.46
C ALA A 14 8.61 -3.31 -14.11
N GLY A 15 7.75 -4.33 -14.27
CA GLY A 15 8.10 -5.74 -14.01
C GLY A 15 8.15 -6.15 -12.54
N ARG A 16 7.83 -5.25 -11.61
CA ARG A 16 7.86 -5.48 -10.16
C ARG A 16 6.45 -5.38 -9.55
N PRO A 17 6.08 -6.22 -8.57
CA PRO A 17 4.82 -6.06 -7.83
C PRO A 17 4.67 -4.65 -7.26
N ILE A 18 3.50 -4.03 -7.44
CA ILE A 18 3.27 -2.64 -7.00
C ILE A 18 3.58 -2.45 -5.51
N HIS A 19 3.24 -3.43 -4.66
CA HIS A 19 3.48 -3.31 -3.23
C HIS A 19 4.97 -3.22 -2.89
N GLN A 20 5.84 -3.96 -3.59
CA GLN A 20 7.30 -3.83 -3.45
C GLN A 20 7.78 -2.47 -3.95
N TRP A 21 7.29 -2.03 -5.11
CA TRP A 21 7.63 -0.71 -5.65
C TRP A 21 7.29 0.40 -4.64
N LEU A 22 6.10 0.37 -4.05
CA LEU A 22 5.66 1.35 -3.04
C LEU A 22 6.54 1.35 -1.79
N LEU A 23 6.91 0.17 -1.26
CA LEU A 23 7.80 0.07 -0.10
C LEU A 23 9.19 0.65 -0.40
N GLU A 24 9.72 0.41 -1.60
CA GLU A 24 10.98 1.00 -2.03
C GLU A 24 10.89 2.52 -2.18
N GLN A 25 9.81 3.05 -2.77
CA GLN A 25 9.59 4.49 -2.86
C GLN A 25 9.48 5.13 -1.47
N GLY A 26 8.76 4.48 -0.54
CA GLY A 26 8.67 4.93 0.85
C GLY A 26 10.04 4.98 1.54
N ARG A 27 10.86 3.93 1.35
CA ARG A 27 12.23 3.87 1.89
C ARG A 27 13.11 5.00 1.33
N GLU A 28 13.05 5.24 0.02
CA GLU A 28 13.82 6.31 -0.65
C GLU A 28 13.41 7.72 -0.21
N LEU A 29 12.12 7.92 0.09
CA LEU A 29 11.58 9.20 0.57
C LEU A 29 11.75 9.40 2.09
N GLY A 30 12.39 8.44 2.76
CA GLY A 30 12.73 8.51 4.18
C GLY A 30 11.55 8.31 5.13
N PHE A 31 10.48 7.64 4.71
CA PHE A 31 9.40 7.25 5.62
C PHE A 31 9.98 6.45 6.81
N SER A 32 9.46 6.66 8.01
CA SER A 32 9.99 6.04 9.23
C SER A 32 9.68 4.53 9.31
N GLY A 33 8.69 4.07 8.54
CA GLY A 33 8.38 2.65 8.40
C GLY A 33 7.41 2.39 7.26
N GLY A 34 7.39 1.14 6.80
CA GLY A 34 6.47 0.68 5.77
C GLY A 34 6.21 -0.82 5.86
N LEU A 35 4.96 -1.22 5.66
CA LEU A 35 4.51 -2.61 5.74
C LEU A 35 3.54 -2.90 4.58
N ALA A 36 3.53 -4.15 4.11
CA ALA A 36 2.52 -4.62 3.16
C ALA A 36 1.79 -5.83 3.76
N PHE A 37 0.46 -5.80 3.68
CA PHE A 37 -0.43 -6.82 4.19
C PHE A 37 -1.20 -7.42 3.02
N ARG A 38 -1.21 -8.75 2.95
CA ARG A 38 -2.15 -9.48 2.10
C ARG A 38 -3.48 -9.57 2.83
N ALA A 39 -4.53 -9.04 2.24
CA ALA A 39 -5.87 -9.14 2.80
C ALA A 39 -6.45 -10.52 2.48
N MET A 40 -7.17 -11.11 3.44
CA MET A 40 -7.90 -12.36 3.23
C MET A 40 -9.07 -12.19 2.25
N ALA A 41 -9.67 -10.99 2.25
CA ALA A 41 -10.79 -10.63 1.41
C ALA A 41 -10.93 -9.10 1.27
N GLY A 42 -11.71 -8.65 0.29
CA GLY A 42 -12.10 -7.26 0.11
C GLY A 42 -13.02 -7.06 -1.09
N PHE A 43 -13.73 -5.93 -1.16
CA PHE A 43 -14.59 -5.61 -2.30
C PHE A 43 -14.15 -4.34 -3.01
N GLY A 44 -14.41 -4.28 -4.31
CA GLY A 44 -14.10 -3.14 -5.19
C GLY A 44 -15.26 -2.17 -5.35
N ARG A 45 -15.04 -1.13 -6.17
CA ARG A 45 -16.07 -0.16 -6.58
C ARG A 45 -17.18 -0.83 -7.42
N ASP A 46 -16.87 -1.95 -8.06
CA ASP A 46 -17.80 -2.81 -8.80
C ASP A 46 -18.63 -3.73 -7.89
N GLY A 47 -18.40 -3.70 -6.57
CA GLY A 47 -19.15 -4.47 -5.59
C GLY A 47 -18.84 -5.96 -5.57
N ARG A 48 -17.89 -6.45 -6.38
CA ARG A 48 -17.49 -7.85 -6.35
C ARG A 48 -16.65 -8.14 -5.10
N MET A 49 -17.02 -9.20 -4.39
CA MET A 49 -16.24 -9.70 -3.26
C MET A 49 -15.07 -10.52 -3.79
N HIS A 50 -13.86 -10.16 -3.41
CA HIS A 50 -12.67 -10.97 -3.60
C HIS A 50 -12.37 -11.65 -2.26
N GLU A 51 -12.46 -12.98 -2.21
CA GLU A 51 -12.15 -13.81 -1.04
C GLU A 51 -11.20 -14.92 -1.50
N GLN A 52 -10.40 -15.48 -0.58
CA GLN A 52 -9.77 -16.79 -0.80
C GLN A 52 -10.84 -17.90 -0.91
N ARG A 53 -11.59 -17.95 -2.01
CA ARG A 53 -12.36 -19.13 -2.39
C ARG A 53 -11.48 -19.94 -3.33
N PHE A 54 -11.20 -21.16 -2.91
CA PHE A 54 -10.24 -22.13 -3.41
C PHE A 54 -10.27 -22.47 -4.93
N PHE A 55 -11.06 -21.77 -5.76
CA PHE A 55 -11.17 -21.99 -7.20
C PHE A 55 -11.34 -20.74 -8.07
N GLU A 56 -11.34 -19.52 -7.53
CA GLU A 56 -11.41 -18.31 -8.35
C GLU A 56 -10.07 -17.55 -8.30
N LEU A 57 -9.24 -17.84 -9.30
CA LEU A 57 -8.12 -17.00 -9.78
C LEU A 57 -7.06 -16.65 -8.71
N ALA A 58 -6.08 -17.54 -8.54
CA ALA A 58 -4.81 -17.20 -7.89
C ALA A 58 -4.24 -15.89 -8.48
N GLY A 59 -4.18 -14.82 -7.68
CA GLY A 59 -3.55 -13.55 -8.07
C GLY A 59 -4.37 -12.26 -7.84
N GLU A 60 -5.65 -12.32 -7.51
CA GLU A 60 -6.46 -11.11 -7.25
C GLU A 60 -6.60 -10.75 -5.76
N GLU A 61 -5.66 -11.19 -4.93
CA GLU A 61 -5.72 -10.89 -3.50
C GLU A 61 -5.45 -9.39 -3.27
N PRO A 62 -6.32 -8.68 -2.52
CA PRO A 62 -6.07 -7.29 -2.19
C PRO A 62 -4.81 -7.18 -1.33
N VAL A 63 -3.94 -6.25 -1.68
CA VAL A 63 -2.75 -5.91 -0.89
C VAL A 63 -2.89 -4.49 -0.38
N VAL A 64 -2.65 -4.32 0.91
CA VAL A 64 -2.66 -3.03 1.58
C VAL A 64 -1.22 -2.67 1.94
N VAL A 65 -0.74 -1.53 1.47
CA VAL A 65 0.57 -0.98 1.84
C VAL A 65 0.35 0.17 2.81
N GLU A 66 1.07 0.16 3.91
CA GLU A 66 1.08 1.21 4.92
C GLU A 66 2.45 1.86 4.99
N LEU A 67 2.46 3.19 5.10
CA LEU A 67 3.68 3.98 5.27
C LEU A 67 3.48 4.99 6.41
N ILE A 68 4.49 5.13 7.27
CA ILE A 68 4.48 6.05 8.41
C ILE A 68 5.44 7.21 8.11
N GLY A 69 4.91 8.43 8.12
CA GLY A 69 5.69 9.62 7.77
C GLY A 69 4.96 10.93 8.04
N ASP A 70 5.48 12.03 7.51
CA ASP A 70 4.86 13.36 7.58
C ASP A 70 4.06 13.71 6.32
N ALA A 71 3.37 14.85 6.34
CA ALA A 71 2.53 15.31 5.24
C ALA A 71 3.31 15.57 3.94
N ALA A 72 4.54 16.07 4.03
CA ALA A 72 5.37 16.36 2.87
C ALA A 72 5.87 15.08 2.21
N GLN A 73 6.19 14.05 2.99
CA GLN A 73 6.51 12.72 2.50
C GLN A 73 5.32 12.09 1.77
N VAL A 74 4.11 12.22 2.31
CA VAL A 74 2.88 11.76 1.65
C VAL A 74 2.68 12.46 0.30
N GLU A 75 2.80 13.78 0.24
CA GLU A 75 2.65 14.51 -1.02
C GLU A 75 3.67 14.04 -2.08
N ARG A 76 4.93 13.84 -1.66
CA ARG A 76 5.99 13.38 -2.56
C ARG A 76 5.73 11.97 -3.10
N ILE A 77 5.28 11.03 -2.28
CA ILE A 77 5.01 9.67 -2.77
C ILE A 77 3.77 9.63 -3.67
N LEU A 78 2.74 10.41 -3.37
CA LEU A 78 1.56 10.52 -4.24
C LEU A 78 1.94 11.08 -5.62
N ARG A 79 2.83 12.09 -5.68
CA ARG A 79 3.37 12.57 -6.96
C ARG A 79 4.14 11.47 -7.71
N ARG A 80 4.99 10.67 -7.02
CA ARG A 80 5.69 9.55 -7.68
C ARG A 80 4.73 8.49 -8.21
N ILE A 81 3.62 8.23 -7.51
CA ILE A 81 2.55 7.33 -7.94
C ILE A 81 1.87 7.86 -9.22
N ASP A 82 1.57 9.15 -9.26
CA ASP A 82 0.97 9.82 -10.42
C ASP A 82 1.93 9.82 -11.62
N ASP A 83 3.20 10.16 -11.41
CA ASP A 83 4.26 10.14 -12.43
C ASP A 83 4.49 8.72 -13.01
N ALA A 84 4.27 7.70 -12.18
CA ALA A 84 4.32 6.30 -12.59
C ALA A 84 3.06 5.81 -13.32
N GLY A 85 2.04 6.66 -13.49
CA GLY A 85 0.77 6.34 -14.12
C GLY A 85 -0.10 5.37 -13.32
N LEU A 86 0.09 5.30 -12.00
CA LEU A 86 -0.57 4.33 -11.13
C LEU A 86 -1.79 4.95 -10.44
N ALA A 87 -2.99 4.54 -10.83
CA ALA A 87 -4.21 4.85 -10.08
C ALA A 87 -4.38 3.85 -8.92
N LEU A 88 -4.13 4.32 -7.69
CA LEU A 88 -4.25 3.53 -6.45
C LEU A 88 -5.20 4.23 -5.46
N PRO A 89 -6.24 3.54 -4.93
CA PRO A 89 -7.00 4.05 -3.81
C PRO A 89 -6.09 4.25 -2.60
N TRP A 90 -6.20 5.41 -1.97
CA TRP A 90 -5.42 5.74 -0.78
C TRP A 90 -6.25 6.56 0.21
N TRP A 91 -5.83 6.51 1.46
CA TRP A 91 -6.31 7.38 2.52
C TRP A 91 -5.21 7.56 3.55
N GLN A 92 -5.31 8.62 4.35
CA GLN A 92 -4.36 8.89 5.42
C GLN A 92 -5.08 9.23 6.72
N VAL A 93 -4.44 8.89 7.84
CA VAL A 93 -4.92 9.25 9.18
C VAL A 93 -3.78 9.86 10.00
N PRO A 94 -4.06 10.90 10.81
CA PRO A 94 -3.12 11.35 11.83
C PRO A 94 -2.84 10.20 12.81
N VAL A 95 -1.57 9.97 13.13
CA VAL A 95 -1.16 8.97 14.11
C VAL A 95 -0.02 9.52 14.94
N GLU A 96 -0.03 9.21 16.24
CA GLU A 96 1.13 9.28 17.11
C GLU A 96 1.87 7.94 17.03
N HIS A 97 3.19 7.99 17.05
CA HIS A 97 4.03 6.81 16.99
C HIS A 97 5.25 7.02 17.89
N GLY A 98 5.68 5.95 18.55
CA GLY A 98 6.84 5.94 19.42
C GLY A 98 7.47 4.57 19.40
N VAL A 99 8.72 4.48 19.84
CA VAL A 99 9.42 3.21 20.02
C VAL A 99 9.52 2.97 21.51
N GLY A 100 8.81 1.96 22.01
CA GLY A 100 9.05 1.44 23.35
C GLY A 100 10.34 0.61 23.33
N LEU A 101 11.36 1.01 24.08
CA LEU A 101 12.48 0.11 24.37
C LEU A 101 12.01 -0.89 25.45
N PRO A 102 12.34 -2.19 25.35
CA PRO A 102 12.16 -3.09 26.48
C PRO A 102 12.98 -2.55 27.67
N ALA A 103 12.35 -2.51 28.85
CA ALA A 103 12.99 -2.16 30.11
C ALA A 103 14.10 -3.15 30.49
#